data_AF-A0A3B8ZGV6-F1
#
_entry.id   AF-A0A3B8ZGV6-F1
#
_cell.length_a   1.000
_cell.length_b   1.000
_cell.length_c   1.000
_cell.angle_alpha   90.00
_cell.angle_beta   90.00
_cell.angle_gamma   90.00
#
_symmetry.space_group_name_H-M   'P 1'
#
loop_
_entity.id
_entity.type
_entity.pdbx_description
1 polymer ?
#
loop_
_entity_poly.entity_id
_entity_poly.type
_entity_poly.pdbx_seq_one_letter_code
_entity_poly.pdbx_strand_id
1 'polypeptide(L)'
;MRIDAHQHFWRYDAVEYPWIAPHWPIRQDYLPDDLAPLLSECRMDGCIAVQARQSLEETYWLLKLAEQHSMIVGVVGWVDLCNDHVADQLDSLAGYSKLVGVRHVVQDEPDDEFMLRNEFQRGIQAVQDRGLTYD
;
A
#
# COMPACT_ATOMS: atom_id res chain seq x y z
N MET A 1 -12.40 -7.81 16.83
CA MET A 1 -11.07 -7.63 16.23
C MET A 1 -10.79 -6.14 16.17
N ARG A 2 -9.67 -5.67 16.73
CA ARG A 2 -9.21 -4.28 16.73
C ARG A 2 -7.99 -4.19 15.82
N ILE A 3 -8.10 -3.45 14.72
CA ILE A 3 -7.05 -3.36 13.70
C ILE A 3 -6.56 -1.93 13.62
N ASP A 4 -5.24 -1.76 13.59
CA ASP A 4 -4.63 -0.52 13.09
C ASP A 4 -4.79 -0.48 11.57
N ALA A 5 -5.73 0.33 11.09
CA ALA A 5 -6.16 0.30 9.70
C ALA A 5 -5.18 0.99 8.73
N HIS A 6 -4.17 1.70 9.23
CA HIS A 6 -3.28 2.49 8.35
C HIS A 6 -1.89 2.65 8.95
N GLN A 7 -0.95 1.84 8.50
CA GLN A 7 0.46 2.03 8.83
C GLN A 7 1.37 1.60 7.66
N HIS A 8 2.62 2.04 7.70
CA HIS A 8 3.58 1.91 6.62
C HIS A 8 4.83 1.18 7.09
N PHE A 9 5.46 0.42 6.20
CA PHE A 9 6.78 -0.16 6.41
C PHE A 9 7.73 0.31 5.31
N TRP A 10 9.01 0.41 5.61
CA TRP A 10 10.04 0.62 4.60
C TRP A 10 11.42 0.19 5.09
N ARG A 11 12.28 -0.16 4.13
CA ARG A 11 13.74 -0.03 4.30
C ARG A 11 14.14 1.30 3.72
N TYR A 12 14.76 2.15 4.53
CA TYR A 12 14.94 3.54 4.16
C TYR A 12 16.02 3.69 3.08
N ASP A 13 15.62 4.32 1.97
CA ASP A 13 16.50 4.78 0.91
C ASP A 13 16.08 6.19 0.47
N ALA A 14 17.02 7.12 0.39
CA ALA A 14 16.69 8.51 0.11
C ALA A 14 16.17 8.77 -1.32
N VAL A 15 16.49 7.89 -2.27
CA VAL A 15 16.04 7.95 -3.66
C VAL A 15 14.63 7.37 -3.79
N GLU A 16 14.36 6.25 -3.12
CA GLU A 16 13.05 5.58 -3.16
C GLU A 16 11.96 6.31 -2.38
N TYR A 17 12.32 7.10 -1.36
CA TYR A 17 11.39 7.85 -0.51
C TYR A 17 11.64 9.37 -0.58
N PRO A 18 11.45 10.01 -1.75
CA PRO A 18 11.76 11.43 -1.95
C PRO A 18 10.87 12.36 -1.11
N TRP A 19 9.72 11.88 -0.63
CA TRP A 19 8.82 12.61 0.26
C TRP A 19 9.36 12.75 1.70
N ILE A 20 10.38 11.96 2.09
CA ILE A 20 11.01 12.04 3.41
C ILE A 20 12.13 13.09 3.43
N ALA A 21 11.84 14.26 3.99
CA ALA A 21 12.80 15.36 4.07
C ALA A 21 14.07 15.01 4.90
N PRO A 22 15.25 15.56 4.56
CA PRO A 22 16.54 15.27 5.25
C PRO A 22 16.58 15.42 6.77
N HIS A 23 15.74 16.29 7.33
CA HIS A 23 15.73 16.59 8.75
C HIS A 23 14.71 15.76 9.55
N TRP A 24 13.90 14.92 8.89
CA TRP A 24 12.87 14.15 9.57
C TRP A 24 13.45 12.92 10.28
N PRO A 25 12.97 12.60 11.50
CA PRO A 25 13.47 11.48 12.29
C PRO A 25 13.10 10.11 11.70
N ILE A 26 12.20 10.07 10.72
CA ILE A 26 11.72 8.84 10.09
C ILE A 26 12.67 8.29 9.00
N ARG A 27 13.86 8.88 8.83
CA ARG A 27 14.92 8.45 7.89
C ARG A 27 15.69 7.22 8.39
N GLN A 28 14.96 6.17 8.70
CA GLN A 28 15.47 4.89 9.18
C GLN A 28 14.49 3.78 8.79
N ASP A 29 14.93 2.53 8.87
CA ASP A 29 14.05 1.38 8.63
C ASP A 29 12.90 1.37 9.65
N TYR A 30 11.70 1.07 9.18
CA TYR A 30 10.54 0.72 10.00
C TYR A 30 9.95 -0.57 9.45
N LEU A 31 10.08 -1.64 10.23
CA LEU A 31 9.72 -2.99 9.85
C LEU A 31 8.69 -3.58 10.82
N PRO A 32 8.06 -4.72 10.46
CA PRO A 32 7.05 -5.37 11.31
C PRO A 32 7.48 -5.59 12.77
N ASP A 33 8.75 -5.91 13.00
CA ASP A 33 9.27 -6.16 14.36
C ASP A 33 9.32 -4.89 15.23
N ASP A 34 9.42 -3.71 14.61
CA ASP A 34 9.37 -2.42 15.31
C ASP A 34 7.94 -2.07 15.75
N LEU A 35 6.93 -2.50 14.97
CA LEU A 35 5.52 -2.24 15.24
C LEU A 35 4.90 -3.25 16.22
N ALA A 36 5.31 -4.52 16.17
CA ALA A 36 4.76 -5.60 16.99
C ALA A 36 4.60 -5.26 18.50
N PRO A 37 5.61 -4.68 19.20
CA PRO A 37 5.44 -4.30 20.60
C PRO A 37 4.40 -3.19 20.80
N LEU A 38 4.29 -2.24 19.87
CA LEU A 38 3.34 -1.13 19.93
C LEU A 38 1.89 -1.61 19.75
N LEU A 39 1.65 -2.57 18.86
CA LEU A 39 0.32 -3.19 18.70
C LEU A 39 -0.11 -3.88 20.00
N SER A 40 0.82 -4.58 20.67
CA SER A 40 0.56 -5.24 21.95
C SER A 40 0.21 -4.22 23.05
N GLU A 41 0.98 -3.13 23.17
CA GLU A 41 0.72 -2.06 24.12
C GLU A 41 -0.66 -1.42 23.92
N CYS A 42 -1.03 -1.17 22.66
CA CYS A 42 -2.33 -0.60 22.28
C CYS A 42 -3.48 -1.62 22.28
N ARG A 43 -3.19 -2.91 22.51
CA ARG A 43 -4.13 -4.04 22.43
C ARG A 43 -4.83 -4.11 21.07
N MET A 44 -4.06 -4.00 20.00
CA MET A 44 -4.48 -4.23 18.62
C MET A 44 -4.21 -5.68 18.24
N ASP A 45 -5.15 -6.29 17.53
CA ASP A 45 -5.08 -7.68 17.06
C ASP A 45 -4.25 -7.80 15.77
N GLY A 46 -3.99 -6.69 15.08
CA GLY A 46 -3.21 -6.64 13.84
C GLY A 46 -3.23 -5.26 13.19
N CYS A 47 -2.68 -5.19 11.97
CA CYS A 47 -2.60 -3.96 11.18
C CYS A 47 -2.85 -4.21 9.68
N ILE A 48 -3.16 -3.13 8.97
CA ILE A 48 -3.12 -3.06 7.51
C ILE A 48 -1.85 -2.32 7.10
N ALA A 49 -1.05 -2.93 6.23
CA ALA A 49 0.13 -2.27 5.66
C ALA A 49 -0.27 -1.54 4.37
N VAL A 50 -0.07 -0.23 4.32
CA VAL A 50 -0.43 0.63 3.20
C VAL A 50 0.84 1.03 2.44
N GLN A 51 0.78 1.06 1.11
CA GLN A 51 1.91 1.45 0.26
C GLN A 51 2.53 2.78 0.67
N ALA A 52 3.86 2.87 0.70
CA ALA A 52 4.60 4.10 1.03
C ALA A 52 5.26 4.77 -0.19
N ARG A 53 5.26 4.09 -1.34
CA ARG A 53 5.75 4.58 -2.64
C ARG A 53 4.96 3.98 -3.80
N GLN A 54 4.94 4.67 -4.93
CA GLN A 54 4.09 4.35 -6.09
C GLN A 54 4.78 3.36 -7.04
N SER A 55 4.94 2.11 -6.61
CA SER A 55 5.57 1.06 -7.43
C SER A 55 4.95 -0.32 -7.18
N LEU A 56 4.94 -1.17 -8.21
CA LEU A 56 4.40 -2.53 -8.09
C LEU A 56 5.31 -3.41 -7.20
N GLU A 57 6.60 -3.13 -7.19
CA GLU A 57 7.59 -3.76 -6.30
C GLU A 57 7.25 -3.55 -4.82
N GLU A 58 6.70 -2.38 -4.47
CA GLU A 58 6.23 -2.09 -3.11
C GLU A 58 5.09 -3.03 -2.70
N THR A 59 4.11 -3.22 -3.58
CA THR A 59 2.99 -4.14 -3.36
C THR A 59 3.47 -5.55 -3.08
N TYR A 60 4.34 -6.08 -3.95
CA TYR A 60 4.92 -7.41 -3.75
C TYR A 60 5.71 -7.52 -2.45
N TRP A 61 6.46 -6.48 -2.08
CA TRP A 61 7.23 -6.46 -0.84
C TRP A 61 6.34 -6.48 0.40
N LEU A 62 5.28 -5.65 0.45
CA LEU A 62 4.31 -5.64 1.54
C LEU A 62 3.56 -6.96 1.66
N LEU A 63 3.16 -7.56 0.54
CA LEU A 63 2.51 -8.87 0.53
C LEU A 63 3.43 -9.96 1.09
N LYS A 64 4.72 -9.94 0.74
CA LYS A 64 5.71 -10.85 1.30
C LYS A 64 5.92 -10.64 2.81
N LEU A 65 5.94 -9.39 3.28
CA LEU A 65 5.95 -9.12 4.73
C LEU A 65 4.70 -9.70 5.39
N ALA A 66 3.54 -9.58 4.76
CA ALA A 66 2.30 -10.10 5.29
C ALA A 66 2.28 -11.64 5.36
N GLU A 67 2.96 -12.35 4.45
CA GLU A 67 3.16 -13.80 4.56
C GLU A 67 4.05 -14.19 5.73
N GLN A 68 5.05 -13.36 6.05
CA GLN A 68 6.04 -13.61 7.11
C GLN A 68 5.55 -13.20 8.50
N HIS A 69 4.66 -12.20 8.58
CA HIS A 69 4.18 -11.63 9.83
C HIS A 69 2.65 -11.72 9.91
N SER A 70 2.14 -12.61 10.76
CA SER A 70 0.69 -12.85 10.91
C SER A 70 -0.10 -11.64 11.41
N MET A 71 0.56 -10.70 12.09
CA MET A 71 -0.05 -9.45 12.58
C MET A 71 -0.48 -8.52 11.43
N ILE A 72 0.09 -8.66 10.23
CA ILE A 72 -0.37 -7.93 9.05
C ILE A 72 -1.54 -8.71 8.48
N VAL A 73 -2.75 -8.20 8.71
CA VAL A 73 -3.99 -8.90 8.33
C VAL A 73 -4.50 -8.49 6.95
N GLY A 74 -3.94 -7.42 6.37
CA GLY A 74 -4.22 -7.00 5.02
C GLY A 74 -3.17 -6.00 4.50
N VAL A 75 -3.14 -5.83 3.19
CA VAL A 75 -2.26 -4.93 2.46
C VAL A 75 -3.09 -4.08 1.51
N VAL A 76 -2.87 -2.77 1.57
CA VAL A 76 -3.28 -1.83 0.53
C VAL A 76 -2.06 -1.54 -0.34
N GLY A 77 -2.03 -2.14 -1.52
CA GLY A 77 -0.92 -2.03 -2.45
C GLY A 77 -0.98 -0.79 -3.35
N TRP A 78 -0.10 -0.76 -4.32
CA TRP A 78 -0.11 0.14 -5.47
C TRP A 78 -0.12 -0.65 -6.78
N VAL A 79 -0.89 -0.16 -7.75
CA VAL A 79 -0.83 -0.55 -9.16
C VAL A 79 -0.97 0.72 -9.99
N ASP A 80 -0.53 0.70 -11.25
CA ASP A 80 -0.73 1.83 -12.15
C ASP A 80 -2.18 1.82 -12.66
N LEU A 81 -3.05 2.59 -12.02
CA LEU A 81 -4.47 2.65 -12.37
C LEU A 81 -4.73 3.27 -13.75
N CYS A 82 -3.79 4.05 -14.26
CA CYS A 82 -3.88 4.63 -15.60
C CYS A 82 -3.36 3.68 -16.68
N ASN A 83 -2.76 2.55 -16.32
CA ASN A 83 -2.23 1.59 -17.27
C ASN A 83 -3.36 0.96 -18.10
N ASP A 84 -3.12 0.75 -19.40
CA ASP A 84 -4.05 0.01 -20.26
C ASP A 84 -4.14 -1.47 -19.86
N HIS A 85 -3.12 -1.99 -19.18
CA HIS A 85 -3.01 -3.35 -18.66
C HIS A 85 -3.20 -3.44 -17.14
N VAL A 86 -3.91 -2.49 -16.52
CA VAL A 86 -4.17 -2.49 -15.07
C VAL A 86 -4.84 -3.80 -14.59
N ALA A 87 -5.71 -4.39 -15.42
CA ALA A 87 -6.33 -5.69 -15.13
C ALA A 87 -5.28 -6.80 -14.99
N ASP A 88 -4.29 -6.85 -15.89
CA ASP A 88 -3.22 -7.85 -15.85
C ASP A 88 -2.34 -7.67 -14.61
N GLN A 89 -2.06 -6.43 -14.20
CA GLN A 89 -1.34 -6.13 -12.96
C GLN A 89 -2.11 -6.65 -11.74
N LEU A 90 -3.41 -6.36 -11.64
CA LEU A 90 -4.24 -6.83 -10.55
C LEU A 90 -4.39 -8.36 -10.55
N ASP A 91 -4.52 -9.00 -11.72
CA ASP A 91 -4.61 -10.46 -11.83
C ASP A 91 -3.33 -11.17 -11.40
N SER A 92 -2.17 -10.54 -11.63
CA SER A 92 -0.90 -11.05 -11.11
C SER A 92 -0.83 -11.09 -9.57
N LEU A 93 -1.68 -10.31 -8.91
CA LEU A 93 -1.77 -10.22 -7.45
C LEU A 93 -2.92 -11.07 -6.87
N ALA A 94 -3.79 -11.67 -7.69
CA ALA A 94 -4.97 -12.41 -7.22
C ALA A 94 -4.64 -13.63 -6.34
N GLY A 95 -3.41 -14.16 -6.43
CA GLY A 95 -2.93 -15.25 -5.58
C GLY A 95 -2.67 -14.84 -4.11
N TYR A 96 -2.57 -13.54 -3.83
CA TYR A 96 -2.26 -13.03 -2.51
C TYR A 96 -3.54 -12.66 -1.74
N SER A 97 -4.00 -13.57 -0.89
CA SER A 97 -5.25 -13.41 -0.11
C SER A 97 -5.27 -12.22 0.86
N LYS A 98 -4.10 -11.63 1.15
CA LYS A 98 -3.97 -10.44 2.00
C LYS A 98 -4.00 -9.13 1.23
N LEU A 99 -4.05 -9.13 -0.11
CA LEU A 99 -4.33 -7.90 -0.85
C LEU A 99 -5.81 -7.55 -0.63
N VAL A 100 -6.07 -6.44 0.05
CA VAL A 100 -7.44 -6.00 0.36
C VAL A 100 -7.82 -4.72 -0.37
N GLY A 101 -6.85 -3.98 -0.89
CA GLY A 101 -7.09 -2.77 -1.65
C GLY A 101 -5.85 -2.27 -2.39
N VAL A 102 -6.03 -1.17 -3.11
CA VAL A 102 -4.95 -0.39 -3.70
C VAL A 102 -5.13 1.09 -3.41
N ARG A 103 -4.04 1.85 -3.50
CA ARG A 103 -4.03 3.31 -3.31
C ARG A 103 -3.22 3.97 -4.40
N HIS A 104 -3.61 5.20 -4.76
CA HIS A 104 -2.80 6.10 -5.59
C HIS A 104 -2.58 7.41 -4.82
N VAL A 105 -1.38 7.99 -4.86
CA VAL A 105 -1.08 9.23 -4.13
C VAL A 105 -1.57 10.43 -4.95
N VAL A 106 -2.89 10.59 -5.04
CA VAL A 106 -3.54 11.63 -5.88
C VAL A 106 -3.18 13.05 -5.47
N GLN A 107 -2.80 13.27 -4.22
CA GLN A 107 -2.38 14.58 -3.68
C GLN A 107 -1.10 15.13 -4.34
N ASP A 108 -0.30 14.27 -4.97
CA ASP A 108 0.95 14.65 -5.65
C ASP A 108 0.74 14.82 -7.16
N GLU A 109 -0.46 14.55 -7.67
CA GLU A 109 -0.78 14.73 -9.09
C GLU A 109 -0.92 16.22 -9.43
N PRO A 110 -0.31 16.70 -10.53
CA PRO A 110 -0.36 18.11 -10.90
C PRO A 110 -1.69 18.54 -11.55
N ASP A 111 -2.54 17.58 -11.91
CA ASP A 111 -3.82 17.81 -12.57
C ASP A 111 -4.97 17.61 -11.59
N ASP A 112 -5.71 18.68 -11.29
CA ASP A 112 -6.88 18.65 -10.41
C ASP A 112 -7.99 17.71 -10.94
N GLU A 113 -8.02 17.45 -12.26
CA GLU A 113 -8.97 16.54 -12.90
C GLU A 113 -8.42 15.12 -13.08
N PHE A 114 -7.28 14.76 -12.47
CA PHE A 114 -6.62 13.46 -12.64
C PHE A 114 -7.58 12.27 -12.46
N MET A 115 -8.42 12.31 -11.42
CA MET A 115 -9.39 11.25 -11.13
C MET A 115 -10.56 11.19 -12.12
N LEU A 116 -10.80 12.25 -12.89
CA LEU A 116 -11.86 12.32 -13.91
C LEU A 116 -11.43 11.71 -15.24
N ARG A 117 -10.13 11.43 -15.41
CA ARG A 117 -9.59 10.80 -16.62
C ARG A 117 -10.17 9.39 -16.80
N ASN A 118 -10.45 9.03 -18.06
CA ASN A 118 -11.05 7.73 -18.39
C ASN A 118 -10.14 6.56 -18.00
N GLU A 119 -8.83 6.76 -18.09
CA GLU A 119 -7.79 5.81 -17.72
C GLU A 119 -7.88 5.47 -16.24
N PHE A 120 -7.92 6.49 -15.37
CA PHE A 120 -8.04 6.31 -13.93
C PHE A 120 -9.36 5.65 -13.55
N GLN A 121 -10.48 6.10 -14.12
CA GLN A 121 -11.80 5.49 -13.86
C GLN A 121 -11.88 4.03 -14.29
N ARG A 122 -11.24 3.66 -15.41
CA ARG A 122 -11.09 2.26 -15.83
C ARG A 122 -10.29 1.45 -14.81
N GLY A 123 -9.21 2.01 -14.27
CA GLY A 123 -8.46 1.41 -13.17
C GLY A 123 -9.32 1.16 -11.94
N ILE A 124 -10.09 2.17 -11.50
CA ILE A 124 -11.01 2.04 -10.36
C ILE A 124 -12.08 0.96 -10.60
N GLN A 125 -12.64 0.88 -11.82
CA GLN A 125 -13.56 -0.20 -12.16
C GLN A 125 -12.88 -1.58 -12.06
N ALA A 126 -11.64 -1.72 -12.54
CA ALA A 126 -10.90 -2.97 -12.47
C ALA A 126 -10.59 -3.40 -11.01
N VAL A 127 -10.37 -2.44 -10.11
CA VAL A 127 -10.23 -2.66 -8.66
C VAL A 127 -11.56 -3.18 -8.08
N GLN A 128 -12.67 -2.50 -8.40
CA GLN A 128 -14.01 -2.89 -7.94
C GLN A 128 -14.41 -4.29 -8.43
N ASP A 129 -14.13 -4.64 -9.68
CA ASP A 129 -14.46 -5.93 -10.28
C ASP A 129 -13.80 -7.12 -9.55
N ARG A 130 -12.70 -6.87 -8.85
CA ARG A 130 -11.97 -7.85 -8.04
C ARG A 130 -12.34 -7.83 -6.55
N GLY A 131 -13.30 -6.97 -6.17
CA GLY A 131 -13.73 -6.82 -4.77
C GLY A 131 -12.68 -6.18 -3.87
N LEU A 132 -11.71 -5.47 -4.45
CA LEU A 132 -10.69 -4.73 -3.72
C LEU A 132 -11.20 -3.33 -3.35
N THR A 133 -10.71 -2.77 -2.25
CA THR A 133 -10.96 -1.37 -1.89
C THR A 133 -10.03 -0.42 -2.64
N TYR A 134 -10.44 0.84 -2.74
CA TYR A 134 -9.56 1.96 -3.04
C TYR A 134 -9.40 2.80 -1.77
N ASP A 135 -8.17 3.01 -1.32
CA ASP A 135 -7.82 3.86 -0.17
C ASP A 135 -7.48 5.28 -0.62
#